data_AF-A0AAP1VF58-F1
#
_entry.id   AF-A0AAP1VF58-F1
#
_cell.length_a   1.000
_cell.length_b   1.000
_cell.length_c   1.000
_cell.angle_alpha   90.00
_cell.angle_beta   90.00
_cell.angle_gamma   90.00
#
_symmetry.space_group_name_H-M   'P 1'
#
loop_
_entity.id
_entity.type
_entity.pdbx_description
1 polymer ?
#
loop_
_entity_poly.entity_id
_entity_poly.type
_entity_poly.pdbx_seq_one_letter_code
_entity_poly.pdbx_strand_id
1 'polypeptide(L)'
;MQAKIEVAAVLDSLRIQASTRVFAESDDRQYFVNSSYIEDRDVILRILIERAIIRRAVSDILADSEGYTVRVWDGEAYAIKSSRDLIEIMGAIMATDEETIIIHRPHTEENRSKPVRVGSLSLVYGNSGWDVISDNADNDETNRLIAGAEKLASAFAAVL
;
A
#
# COMPACT_ATOMS: atom_id res chain seq x y z
N MET A 1 -15.48 19.43 1.74
CA MET A 1 -15.72 19.72 0.32
C MET A 1 -14.44 19.58 -0.49
N GLN A 2 -13.36 20.30 -0.16
CA GLN A 2 -12.06 20.23 -0.85
C GLN A 2 -11.49 18.80 -0.99
N ALA A 3 -11.40 18.03 0.11
CA ALA A 3 -10.89 16.66 0.07
C ALA A 3 -11.71 15.70 -0.81
N LYS A 4 -13.02 15.94 -0.96
CA LYS A 4 -13.88 15.15 -1.86
C LYS A 4 -13.61 15.49 -3.34
N ILE A 5 -13.28 16.74 -3.63
CA ILE A 5 -12.94 17.18 -4.99
C ILE A 5 -11.59 16.60 -5.41
N GLU A 6 -10.63 16.55 -4.47
CA GLU A 6 -9.31 15.97 -4.71
C GLU A 6 -9.37 14.45 -4.96
N VAL A 7 -10.12 13.68 -4.16
CA VAL A 7 -10.26 12.23 -4.39
C VAL A 7 -11.00 11.92 -5.69
N ALA A 8 -11.99 12.73 -6.08
CA ALA A 8 -12.70 12.56 -7.35
C ALA A 8 -11.75 12.71 -8.54
N ALA A 9 -10.87 13.72 -8.51
CA ALA A 9 -9.85 13.90 -9.55
C ALA A 9 -8.85 12.74 -9.61
N VAL A 10 -8.45 12.21 -8.44
CA VAL A 10 -7.61 11.00 -8.38
C VAL A 10 -8.34 9.81 -8.98
N LEU A 11 -9.59 9.56 -8.59
CA LEU A 11 -10.39 8.45 -9.10
C LEU A 11 -10.60 8.55 -10.62
N ASP A 12 -10.87 9.75 -11.15
CA ASP A 12 -11.02 9.96 -12.59
C ASP A 12 -9.70 9.71 -13.33
N SER A 13 -8.56 10.09 -12.75
CA SER A 13 -7.24 9.71 -13.26
C SER A 13 -7.07 8.18 -13.28
N LEU A 14 -7.39 7.47 -12.19
CA LEU A 14 -7.29 6.02 -12.13
C LEU A 14 -8.21 5.33 -13.16
N ARG A 15 -9.42 5.86 -13.38
CA ARG A 15 -10.35 5.37 -14.42
C ARG A 15 -9.76 5.54 -15.82
N ILE A 16 -9.09 6.65 -16.10
CA ILE A 16 -8.41 6.88 -17.39
C ILE A 16 -7.26 5.89 -17.54
N GLN A 17 -6.44 5.70 -16.51
CA GLN A 17 -5.35 4.73 -16.52
C GLN A 17 -5.86 3.30 -16.75
N ALA A 18 -6.92 2.90 -16.07
CA ALA A 18 -7.55 1.59 -16.25
C ALA A 18 -8.08 1.39 -17.68
N SER A 19 -8.64 2.43 -18.28
CA SER A 19 -9.22 2.35 -19.64
C SER A 19 -8.16 2.39 -20.75
N THR A 20 -7.05 3.11 -20.52
CA THR A 20 -5.99 3.33 -21.52
C THR A 20 -4.80 2.39 -21.36
N ARG A 21 -4.66 1.75 -20.19
CA ARG A 21 -3.48 0.97 -19.76
C ARG A 21 -2.18 1.78 -19.78
N VAL A 22 -2.30 3.10 -19.63
CA VAL A 22 -1.16 4.01 -19.48
C VAL A 22 -1.07 4.38 -18.00
N PHE A 23 -0.18 3.71 -17.28
CA PHE A 23 -0.06 3.86 -15.83
C PHE A 23 0.95 4.96 -15.46
N ALA A 24 0.56 5.83 -14.52
CA ALA A 24 1.33 7.00 -14.11
C ALA A 24 2.49 6.63 -13.16
N GLU A 25 2.26 5.70 -12.23
CA GLU A 25 3.27 5.23 -11.29
C GLU A 25 4.17 4.17 -11.92
N SER A 26 5.47 4.19 -11.59
CA SER A 26 6.44 3.26 -12.17
C SER A 26 6.22 1.81 -11.76
N ASP A 27 5.82 1.60 -10.51
CA ASP A 27 5.55 0.25 -10.02
C ASP A 27 4.20 -0.29 -10.53
N ASP A 28 3.21 0.57 -10.82
CA ASP A 28 1.99 0.12 -11.52
C ASP A 28 2.32 -0.33 -12.94
N ARG A 29 3.17 0.41 -13.66
CA ARG A 29 3.70 -0.04 -14.96
C ARG A 29 4.37 -1.40 -14.86
N GLN A 30 5.23 -1.59 -13.85
CA GLN A 30 5.93 -2.86 -13.66
C GLN A 30 4.97 -4.00 -13.31
N TYR A 31 4.02 -3.76 -12.41
CA TYR A 31 3.00 -4.74 -12.03
C TYR A 31 2.19 -5.21 -13.25
N PHE A 32 1.64 -4.27 -14.04
CA PHE A 32 0.81 -4.63 -15.20
C PHE A 32 1.60 -5.15 -16.40
N VAL A 33 2.92 -4.96 -16.46
CA VAL A 33 3.79 -5.70 -17.39
C VAL A 33 3.82 -7.18 -17.02
N ASN A 34 3.99 -7.50 -15.73
CA ASN A 34 4.03 -8.88 -15.23
C ASN A 34 2.64 -9.53 -15.18
N SER A 35 1.59 -8.74 -15.00
CA SER A 35 0.19 -9.17 -14.96
C SER A 35 -0.57 -8.78 -16.23
N SER A 36 0.09 -8.90 -17.38
CA SER A 36 -0.48 -8.52 -18.68
C SER A 36 -1.75 -9.29 -19.07
N TYR A 37 -1.99 -10.44 -18.45
CA TYR A 37 -3.22 -11.25 -18.59
C TYR A 37 -4.47 -10.61 -17.97
N ILE A 38 -4.32 -9.56 -17.14
CA ILE A 38 -5.45 -8.83 -16.57
C ILE A 38 -5.91 -7.79 -17.60
N GLU A 39 -7.06 -8.03 -18.22
CA GLU A 39 -7.63 -7.18 -19.27
C GLU A 39 -8.87 -6.41 -18.84
N ASP A 40 -9.61 -6.93 -17.85
CA ASP A 40 -10.86 -6.32 -17.38
C ASP A 40 -10.61 -4.96 -16.74
N ARG A 41 -11.27 -3.93 -17.28
CA ARG A 41 -11.11 -2.53 -16.87
C ARG A 41 -11.45 -2.31 -15.39
N ASP A 42 -12.52 -2.94 -14.90
CA ASP A 42 -12.99 -2.71 -13.55
C ASP A 42 -12.08 -3.44 -12.55
N VAL A 43 -11.54 -4.60 -12.93
CA VAL A 43 -10.46 -5.27 -12.19
C VAL A 43 -9.19 -4.41 -12.13
N ILE A 44 -8.77 -3.82 -13.25
CA ILE A 44 -7.59 -2.92 -13.30
C ILE A 44 -7.83 -1.70 -12.41
N LEU A 45 -9.01 -1.09 -12.46
CA LEU A 45 -9.37 0.05 -11.62
C LEU A 45 -9.30 -0.33 -10.13
N ARG A 46 -9.85 -1.47 -9.73
CA ARG A 46 -9.75 -1.97 -8.35
C ARG A 46 -8.30 -2.10 -7.91
N ILE A 47 -7.47 -2.77 -8.72
CA ILE A 47 -6.04 -2.94 -8.42
C ILE A 47 -5.33 -1.59 -8.28
N LEU A 48 -5.63 -0.62 -9.15
CA LEU A 48 -5.04 0.72 -9.04
C LEU A 48 -5.44 1.43 -7.74
N ILE A 49 -6.68 1.26 -7.27
CA ILE A 49 -7.13 1.80 -5.98
C ILE A 49 -6.39 1.13 -4.82
N GLU A 50 -6.35 -0.21 -4.81
CA GLU A 50 -5.63 -1.01 -3.82
C GLU A 50 -4.15 -0.56 -3.72
N ARG A 51 -3.47 -0.50 -4.87
CA ARG A 51 -2.06 -0.09 -4.96
C ARG A 51 -1.85 1.37 -4.53
N ALA A 52 -2.76 2.29 -4.87
CA ALA A 52 -2.66 3.68 -4.43
C ALA A 52 -2.74 3.83 -2.90
N ILE A 53 -3.61 3.06 -2.24
CA ILE A 53 -3.75 3.05 -0.78
C ILE A 53 -2.52 2.46 -0.12
N ILE A 54 -2.04 1.31 -0.60
CA ILE A 54 -0.85 0.66 -0.05
C ILE A 54 0.39 1.52 -0.25
N ARG A 55 0.56 2.11 -1.44
CA ARG A 55 1.63 3.06 -1.73
C ARG A 55 1.60 4.23 -0.76
N ARG A 56 0.41 4.75 -0.48
CA ARG A 56 0.27 5.85 0.47
C ARG A 56 0.73 5.44 1.86
N ALA A 57 0.30 4.28 2.35
CA ALA A 57 0.72 3.75 3.64
C ALA A 57 2.25 3.57 3.72
N VAL A 58 2.84 2.90 2.74
CA VAL A 58 4.29 2.67 2.69
C VAL A 58 5.05 3.99 2.58
N SER A 59 4.62 4.90 1.71
CA SER A 59 5.27 6.21 1.57
C SER A 59 5.22 7.01 2.87
N ASP A 60 4.09 7.04 3.57
CA ASP A 60 3.96 7.76 4.84
C ASP A 60 4.87 7.13 5.91
N ILE A 61 4.93 5.80 6.00
CA ILE A 61 5.86 5.08 6.92
C ILE A 61 7.33 5.42 6.61
N LEU A 62 7.72 5.41 5.34
CA LEU A 62 9.11 5.62 4.93
C LEU A 62 9.56 7.08 5.04
N ALA A 63 8.64 8.03 4.84
CA ALA A 63 8.89 9.47 4.94
C ALA A 63 9.05 9.96 6.39
N ASP A 64 8.61 9.17 7.37
CA ASP A 64 8.76 9.52 8.77
C ASP A 64 10.24 9.66 9.18
N SER A 65 10.53 10.72 9.95
CA SER A 65 11.89 11.05 10.39
C SER A 65 12.50 10.03 11.34
N GLU A 66 11.69 9.20 12.01
CA GLU A 66 12.18 8.10 12.84
C GLU A 66 12.82 6.99 12.01
N GLY A 67 12.67 6.96 10.69
CA GLY A 67 13.45 6.08 9.83
C GLY A 67 12.99 4.62 9.82
N TYR A 68 11.69 4.36 9.99
CA TYR A 68 11.12 3.01 10.02
C TYR A 68 11.48 2.15 8.80
N THR A 69 11.54 0.84 8.97
CA THR A 69 11.66 -0.12 7.88
C THR A 69 10.43 -1.00 7.79
N VAL A 70 10.19 -1.55 6.60
CA VAL A 70 9.06 -2.45 6.33
C VAL A 70 9.58 -3.85 6.01
N ARG A 71 8.84 -4.85 6.50
CA ARG A 71 8.88 -6.24 6.03
C ARG A 71 7.60 -6.57 5.30
N VAL A 72 7.69 -7.47 4.33
CA VAL A 72 6.53 -8.04 3.63
C VAL A 72 6.54 -9.54 3.87
N TRP A 73 5.47 -10.04 4.48
CA TRP A 73 5.21 -11.45 4.71
C TRP A 73 4.10 -11.92 3.76
N ASP A 74 4.36 -12.96 2.98
CA ASP A 74 3.47 -13.44 1.91
C ASP A 74 2.51 -14.57 2.35
N GLY A 75 2.49 -14.90 3.65
CA GLY A 75 1.75 -16.02 4.21
C GLY A 75 2.66 -17.20 4.57
N GLU A 76 3.78 -17.39 3.86
CA GLU A 76 4.70 -18.52 4.05
C GLU A 76 6.13 -18.09 4.41
N ALA A 77 6.60 -16.98 3.83
CA ALA A 77 7.94 -16.47 3.97
C ALA A 77 7.97 -14.92 3.93
N TYR A 78 9.12 -14.37 4.30
CA TYR A 78 9.38 -12.95 4.10
C TYR A 78 9.87 -12.70 2.69
N ALA A 79 9.00 -12.19 1.82
CA ALA A 79 9.38 -11.62 0.53
C ALA A 79 10.35 -10.45 0.71
N ILE A 80 10.14 -9.63 1.75
CA ILE A 80 11.06 -8.58 2.19
C ILE A 80 11.32 -8.70 3.69
N LYS A 81 12.61 -8.78 4.07
CA LYS A 81 13.03 -8.93 5.47
C LYS A 81 13.31 -7.61 6.18
N SER A 82 13.57 -6.54 5.44
CA SER A 82 13.68 -5.14 5.91
C SER A 82 14.03 -4.27 4.72
N SER A 83 13.17 -3.30 4.38
CA SER A 83 13.44 -2.34 3.30
C SER A 83 12.98 -0.93 3.65
N ARG A 84 13.60 0.05 2.99
CA ARG A 84 13.17 1.44 2.89
C ARG A 84 12.98 1.88 1.44
N ASP A 85 12.99 0.94 0.50
CA ASP A 85 12.79 1.20 -0.92
C ASP A 85 11.31 0.97 -1.26
N LEU A 86 10.61 2.05 -1.58
CA LEU A 86 9.20 2.01 -1.96
C LEU A 86 8.95 1.11 -3.17
N ILE A 87 9.84 1.12 -4.17
CA ILE A 87 9.66 0.34 -5.40
C ILE A 87 9.87 -1.15 -5.11
N GLU A 88 10.86 -1.50 -4.30
CA GLU A 88 11.07 -2.87 -3.85
C GLU A 88 9.83 -3.39 -3.09
N ILE A 89 9.31 -2.60 -2.14
CA ILE A 89 8.14 -2.97 -1.34
C ILE A 89 6.89 -3.12 -2.21
N MET A 90 6.62 -2.16 -3.09
CA MET A 90 5.45 -2.20 -3.97
C MET A 90 5.54 -3.27 -5.07
N GLY A 91 6.74 -3.78 -5.36
CA GLY A 91 6.97 -4.92 -6.24
C GLY A 91 6.80 -6.28 -5.56
N ALA A 92 6.85 -6.33 -4.23
CA ALA A 92 6.70 -7.57 -3.45
C ALA A 92 5.26 -7.85 -2.98
N ILE A 93 4.37 -6.87 -3.06
CA ILE A 93 2.94 -7.04 -2.75
C ILE A 93 2.15 -7.55 -3.96
N MET A 94 0.96 -8.10 -3.73
CA MET A 94 0.08 -8.69 -4.73
C MET A 94 0.73 -9.87 -5.47
N ALA A 95 1.62 -10.60 -4.78
CA ALA A 95 2.19 -11.85 -5.26
C ALA A 95 1.30 -13.05 -4.88
N THR A 96 0.55 -12.91 -3.78
CA THR A 96 -0.50 -13.82 -3.32
C THR A 96 -1.82 -13.05 -3.15
N ASP A 97 -2.86 -13.72 -2.63
CA ASP A 97 -4.16 -13.08 -2.37
C ASP A 97 -4.16 -12.17 -1.12
N GLU A 98 -3.14 -12.30 -0.26
CA GLU A 98 -2.96 -11.50 0.94
C GLU A 98 -1.48 -11.37 1.33
N GLU A 99 -1.07 -10.20 1.82
CA GLU A 99 0.23 -10.06 2.47
C GLU A 99 0.12 -9.25 3.77
N THR A 100 1.10 -9.40 4.65
CA THR A 100 1.22 -8.54 5.84
C THR A 100 2.44 -7.64 5.71
N ILE A 101 2.21 -6.32 5.75
CA ILE A 101 3.27 -5.33 5.94
C ILE A 101 3.56 -5.26 7.44
N ILE A 102 4.83 -5.38 7.85
CA ILE A 102 5.25 -5.28 9.25
C ILE A 102 6.21 -4.11 9.42
N ILE A 103 5.83 -3.16 10.29
CA ILE A 103 6.57 -1.92 10.54
C ILE A 103 7.55 -2.15 11.68
N HIS A 104 8.81 -1.78 11.48
CA HIS A 104 9.84 -1.84 12.51
C HIS A 104 10.54 -0.49 12.65
N ARG A 105 10.91 -0.13 13.88
CA ARG A 105 11.87 0.96 14.10
C ARG A 105 13.23 0.61 13.48
N PRO A 106 14.02 1.60 13.07
CA PRO A 106 15.39 1.33 12.63
C PRO A 106 16.18 0.69 13.76
N HIS A 107 17.18 -0.09 13.35
CA HIS A 107 18.18 -0.58 14.29
C HIS A 107 19.04 0.59 14.80
N THR A 108 18.99 0.84 16.09
CA THR A 108 19.88 1.72 16.84
C THR A 108 20.94 0.89 17.57
N GLU A 109 21.98 1.55 18.07
CA GLU A 109 22.99 0.89 18.92
C GLU A 109 22.38 0.20 20.14
N GLU A 110 21.28 0.75 20.66
CA GLU A 110 20.56 0.29 21.86
C GLU A 110 19.65 -0.91 21.59
N ASN A 111 19.18 -1.11 20.36
CA ASN A 111 18.28 -2.23 20.00
C ASN A 111 18.89 -3.17 18.93
N ARG A 112 20.22 -3.18 18.79
CA ARG A 112 20.98 -3.98 17.82
C ARG A 112 20.58 -5.45 17.75
N SER A 113 20.21 -6.06 18.88
CA SER A 113 19.92 -7.50 18.93
C SER A 113 18.53 -7.89 18.43
N LYS A 114 17.56 -6.97 18.40
CA LYS A 114 16.18 -7.27 17.94
C LYS A 114 15.51 -6.01 17.37
N PRO A 115 14.99 -6.06 16.13
CA PRO A 115 14.21 -4.96 15.60
C PRO A 115 12.92 -4.81 16.41
N VAL A 116 12.58 -3.59 16.79
CA VAL A 116 11.38 -3.30 17.57
C VAL A 116 10.21 -3.17 16.61
N ARG A 117 9.36 -4.22 16.55
CA ARG A 117 8.10 -4.19 15.81
C ARG A 117 7.20 -3.11 16.41
N VAL A 118 6.68 -2.25 15.54
CA VAL A 118 5.77 -1.14 15.86
C VAL A 118 4.33 -1.55 15.58
N GLY A 119 4.11 -2.17 14.42
CA GLY A 119 2.78 -2.50 13.95
C GLY A 119 2.79 -3.43 12.75
N SER A 120 1.61 -3.66 12.21
CA SER A 120 1.40 -4.44 11.00
C SER A 120 0.13 -4.00 10.29
N LEU A 121 0.08 -4.20 8.98
CA LEU A 121 -1.08 -3.98 8.11
C LEU A 121 -1.38 -5.30 7.38
N SER A 122 -2.60 -5.80 7.50
CA SER A 122 -3.09 -6.98 6.78
C SER A 122 -3.70 -6.53 5.46
N LEU A 123 -3.06 -6.90 4.35
CA LEU A 123 -3.48 -6.57 3.00
C LEU A 123 -4.28 -7.72 2.41
N VAL A 124 -5.52 -7.48 1.99
CA VAL A 124 -6.36 -8.48 1.32
C VAL A 124 -6.84 -7.90 -0.01
N TYR A 125 -6.52 -8.59 -1.10
CA TYR A 125 -6.83 -8.12 -2.45
C TYR A 125 -8.14 -8.69 -2.96
N GLY A 126 -8.71 -8.01 -3.96
CA GLY A 126 -9.82 -8.57 -4.72
C GLY A 126 -11.21 -8.16 -4.26
N ASN A 127 -11.31 -7.42 -3.15
CA ASN A 127 -12.57 -6.95 -2.57
C ASN A 127 -13.08 -5.66 -3.28
N SER A 128 -13.39 -4.62 -2.52
CA SER A 128 -13.94 -3.35 -3.02
C SER A 128 -12.83 -2.38 -3.48
N GLY A 129 -11.58 -2.74 -3.20
CA GLY A 129 -10.37 -2.01 -3.53
C GLY A 129 -9.99 -0.96 -2.48
N TRP A 130 -10.97 -0.23 -1.93
CA TRP A 130 -10.74 0.74 -0.86
C TRP A 130 -10.55 0.09 0.52
N ASP A 131 -10.92 -1.17 0.67
CA ASP A 131 -10.85 -2.00 1.87
C ASP A 131 -9.59 -2.89 1.91
N VAL A 132 -8.56 -2.56 1.13
CA VAL A 132 -7.36 -3.38 0.96
C VAL A 132 -6.55 -3.52 2.26
N ILE A 133 -6.49 -2.47 3.08
CA ILE A 133 -6.00 -2.58 4.46
C ILE A 133 -7.17 -3.11 5.29
N SER A 134 -7.23 -4.43 5.38
CA SER A 134 -8.35 -5.16 6.01
C SER A 134 -8.31 -5.10 7.54
N ASP A 135 -7.10 -5.02 8.09
CA ASP A 135 -6.83 -4.91 9.52
C ASP A 135 -5.46 -4.28 9.75
N ASN A 136 -5.24 -3.67 10.92
CA ASN A 136 -3.96 -3.13 11.33
C ASN A 136 -3.74 -3.23 12.83
N ALA A 137 -2.47 -3.14 13.24
CA ALA A 137 -2.15 -3.01 14.66
C ALA A 137 -2.76 -1.72 15.21
N ASP A 138 -3.65 -1.83 16.20
CA ASP A 138 -4.29 -0.69 16.84
C ASP A 138 -3.40 -0.12 17.94
N ASN A 139 -2.56 0.85 17.57
CA ASN A 139 -1.79 1.66 18.50
C ASN A 139 -1.51 3.04 17.89
N ASP A 140 -1.30 4.04 18.74
CA ASP A 140 -1.11 5.44 18.34
C ASP A 140 -0.03 5.62 17.27
N GLU A 141 1.06 4.87 17.37
CA GLU A 141 2.19 4.97 16.45
C GLU A 141 1.82 4.43 15.05
N THR A 142 1.20 3.26 14.98
CA THR A 142 0.73 2.68 13.71
C THR A 142 -0.37 3.54 13.09
N ASN A 143 -1.36 3.95 13.90
CA ASN A 143 -2.48 4.78 13.46
C ASN A 143 -1.98 6.12 12.89
N ARG A 144 -0.96 6.72 13.50
CA ARG A 144 -0.30 7.93 12.99
C ARG A 144 0.40 7.69 11.65
N LEU A 145 1.14 6.59 11.53
CA LEU A 145 1.93 6.27 10.32
C LEU A 145 1.05 5.98 9.10
N ILE A 146 -0.14 5.43 9.28
CA ILE A 146 -1.04 5.08 8.16
C ILE A 146 -2.21 6.04 7.96
N ALA A 147 -2.30 7.13 8.75
CA ALA A 147 -3.43 8.05 8.71
C ALA A 147 -3.73 8.62 7.31
N GLY A 148 -2.70 8.83 6.48
CA GLY A 148 -2.88 9.27 5.10
C GLY A 148 -3.53 8.22 4.20
N ALA A 149 -3.18 6.94 4.39
CA ALA A 149 -3.78 5.82 3.68
C ALA A 149 -5.24 5.60 4.12
N GLU A 150 -5.51 5.62 5.42
CA GLU A 150 -6.87 5.52 5.98
C GLU A 150 -7.79 6.63 5.45
N LYS A 151 -7.27 7.86 5.40
CA LYS A 151 -7.98 9.00 4.83
C LYS A 151 -8.27 8.80 3.33
N LEU A 152 -7.32 8.25 2.58
CA LEU A 152 -7.49 7.98 1.15
C LEU A 152 -8.51 6.85 0.91
N ALA A 153 -8.42 5.75 1.65
CA ALA A 153 -9.37 4.64 1.64
C ALA A 153 -10.80 5.13 1.94
N SER A 154 -10.97 5.86 3.05
CA SER A 154 -12.26 6.46 3.43
C SER A 154 -12.81 7.41 2.35
N ALA A 155 -11.94 8.16 1.68
CA ALA A 155 -12.35 9.07 0.63
C ALA A 155 -12.83 8.32 -0.63
N PHE A 156 -12.18 7.20 -0.99
CA PHE A 156 -12.65 6.31 -2.07
C PHE A 156 -13.98 5.64 -1.72
N ALA A 157 -14.11 5.10 -0.49
CA ALA A 157 -15.34 4.47 -0.01
C ALA A 157 -16.55 5.42 -0.06
N ALA A 158 -16.34 6.74 0.03
CA ALA A 158 -17.41 7.73 -0.03
C ALA A 158 -17.88 8.09 -1.45
N VAL A 159 -17.20 7.62 -2.50
CA VAL A 159 -17.46 8.01 -3.91
C VAL A 159 -17.58 6.83 -4.87
N LEU A 160 -17.35 5.60 -4.40
CA LEU A 160 -17.55 4.34 -5.11
C LEU A 160 -18.86 3.69 -4.65
#